data_AF-A0A1Q8ZRN7-F1
#
_entry.id   AF-A0A1Q8ZRN7-F1
#
_cell.length_a   1.000
_cell.length_b   1.000
_cell.length_c   1.000
_cell.angle_alpha   90.00
_cell.angle_beta   90.00
_cell.angle_gamma   90.00
#
_symmetry.space_group_name_H-M   'P 1'
#
loop_
_entity.id
_entity.type
_entity.pdbx_description
1 polymer ?
#
loop_
_entity_poly.entity_id
_entity_poly.type
_entity_poly.pdbx_seq_one_letter_code
_entity_poly.pdbx_strand_id
1 'polypeptide(L)' 'MIPSSLPEHEMNATDTGGASGAPTAVQVAAMWISTHEDDIRGPRIPFIRSKFGLNILEAVEASRLAHKLRFAGGR' A
#
# COMPACT_ATOMS: atom_id res chain seq x y z
N MET A 1 29.99 -15.04 45.97
CA MET A 1 30.01 -13.86 45.08
C MET A 1 29.35 -14.26 43.78
N ILE A 2 28.11 -13.83 43.57
CA ILE A 2 27.27 -14.12 42.39
C ILE A 2 26.92 -12.74 41.81
N PRO A 3 27.21 -12.44 40.53
CA PRO A 3 27.04 -11.10 40.01
C PRO A 3 25.56 -10.76 39.76
N SER A 4 25.27 -9.47 39.95
CA SER A 4 24.02 -8.75 39.72
C SER A 4 23.61 -8.67 38.24
N SER A 5 22.31 -8.80 37.96
CA SER A 5 21.49 -8.00 37.00
C SER A 5 20.13 -8.70 36.83
N LEU A 6 18.99 -8.18 37.30
CA LEU A 6 18.10 -7.13 36.73
C LEU A 6 17.50 -7.51 35.35
N PRO A 7 16.24 -7.11 35.10
CA PRO A 7 15.07 -7.96 34.93
C PRO A 7 14.77 -8.28 33.46
N GLU A 8 14.00 -9.35 33.24
CA GLU A 8 13.42 -9.70 31.93
C GLU A 8 12.39 -8.64 31.54
N HIS A 9 12.87 -7.52 31.00
CA HIS A 9 12.04 -6.51 30.40
C HIS A 9 11.41 -7.15 29.16
N GLU A 10 10.13 -7.51 29.29
CA GLU A 10 9.24 -7.87 28.19
C GLU A 10 9.31 -6.78 27.13
N MET A 11 10.24 -6.93 26.19
CA MET A 11 10.27 -6.17 24.97
C MET A 11 9.20 -6.79 24.07
N ASN A 12 7.95 -6.40 24.32
CA ASN A 12 6.87 -6.54 23.36
C ASN A 12 7.38 -5.91 22.06
N ALA A 13 7.87 -6.78 21.17
CA ALA A 13 8.26 -6.42 19.83
C ALA A 13 7.00 -5.88 19.19
N THR A 14 6.99 -4.56 19.14
CA THR A 14 6.06 -3.71 18.44
C THR A 14 5.88 -4.35 17.07
N ASP A 15 4.73 -4.99 16.85
CA ASP A 15 4.23 -5.37 15.53
C ASP A 15 3.89 -4.06 14.80
N THR A 16 4.95 -3.34 14.49
CA THR A 16 4.92 -2.18 13.63
C THR A 16 4.92 -2.80 12.25
N GLY A 17 3.70 -3.05 11.74
CA GLY A 17 3.41 -3.42 10.36
C GLY A 17 3.82 -2.34 9.36
N GLY A 18 5.07 -1.90 9.42
CA GLY A 18 5.76 -1.15 8.40
C GLY A 18 6.56 -2.16 7.59
N ALA A 19 5.88 -2.89 6.70
CA ALA A 19 6.56 -3.68 5.68
C ALA A 19 7.43 -2.73 4.85
N SER A 20 8.71 -2.63 5.18
CA SER A 20 9.75 -2.09 4.31
C SER A 20 10.03 -3.08 3.19
N GLY A 21 8.98 -3.41 2.44
CA GLY A 21 9.03 -4.13 1.18
C GLY A 21 8.83 -3.12 0.05
N ALA A 22 9.44 -3.37 -1.09
CA ALA A 22 9.18 -2.58 -2.29
C ALA A 22 7.66 -2.51 -2.55
N PRO A 23 7.12 -1.35 -2.97
CA PRO A 23 5.69 -1.22 -3.21
C PRO A 23 5.24 -2.22 -4.27
N THR A 24 4.13 -2.91 -4.02
CA THR A 24 3.57 -3.86 -4.98
C THR A 24 3.10 -3.14 -6.24
N ALA A 25 2.99 -3.86 -7.36
CA ALA A 25 2.49 -3.27 -8.61
C ALA A 25 1.08 -2.66 -8.44
N VAL A 26 0.25 -3.25 -7.59
CA VAL A 26 -1.07 -2.71 -7.19
C VAL A 26 -0.94 -1.39 -6.43
N GLN A 27 -0.01 -1.28 -5.48
CA GLN A 27 0.24 -0.03 -4.74
C GLN A 27 0.80 1.07 -5.66
N VAL A 28 1.75 0.73 -6.53
CA VAL A 28 2.30 1.67 -7.52
C VAL A 28 1.21 2.18 -8.45
N ALA A 29 0.38 1.27 -8.98
CA ALA A 29 -0.76 1.66 -9.82
C ALA A 29 -1.73 2.56 -9.04
N ALA A 30 -2.05 2.21 -7.79
CA ALA A 30 -2.96 2.99 -6.97
C ALA A 30 -2.48 4.42 -6.70
N MET A 31 -1.20 4.59 -6.35
CA MET A 31 -0.59 5.92 -6.13
C MET A 31 -0.56 6.76 -7.42
N TRP A 32 -0.27 6.12 -8.56
CA TRP A 32 -0.29 6.81 -9.84
C TRP A 32 -1.72 7.25 -10.21
N ILE A 33 -2.70 6.36 -10.05
CA ILE A 33 -4.11 6.67 -10.36
C ILE A 33 -4.64 7.77 -9.43
N SER A 34 -4.29 7.78 -8.14
CA SER A 34 -4.78 8.82 -7.22
C SER A 34 -4.30 10.23 -7.58
N THR A 35 -3.22 10.35 -8.35
CA THR A 35 -2.62 11.62 -8.79
C THR A 35 -2.93 11.98 -10.25
N HIS A 36 -3.25 10.99 -11.09
CA HIS A 36 -3.45 11.15 -12.54
C HIS A 36 -4.80 10.57 -13.00
N GLU A 37 -5.82 10.55 -12.14
CA GLU A 37 -7.14 10.00 -12.50
C GLU A 37 -7.75 10.72 -13.71
N ASP A 38 -7.55 12.03 -13.81
CA ASP A 38 -8.06 12.88 -14.90
C ASP A 38 -7.42 12.56 -16.26
N ASP A 39 -6.26 11.92 -16.28
CA ASP A 39 -5.58 11.47 -17.52
C ASP A 39 -6.18 10.18 -18.09
N ILE A 40 -7.02 9.48 -17.31
CA ILE A 40 -7.62 8.20 -17.72
C ILE A 40 -8.82 8.48 -18.61
N ARG A 41 -8.57 8.49 -19.92
CA ARG A 41 -9.62 8.62 -20.95
C ARG A 41 -10.17 7.24 -21.31
N GLY A 42 -11.38 6.94 -20.83
CA GLY A 42 -12.12 5.72 -21.16
C GLY A 42 -12.19 4.68 -20.02
N PRO A 43 -12.42 3.39 -20.34
CA PRO A 43 -12.60 2.35 -19.32
C PRO A 43 -11.37 2.18 -18.41
N ARG A 44 -11.54 2.52 -17.13
CA ARG A 44 -10.47 2.57 -16.14
C ARG A 44 -9.77 1.23 -15.90
N ILE A 45 -10.51 0.14 -15.75
CA ILE A 45 -9.92 -1.19 -15.46
C ILE A 45 -9.07 -1.70 -16.63
N PRO A 46 -9.54 -1.72 -17.90
CA PRO A 46 -8.69 -2.07 -19.04
C PRO A 46 -7.43 -1.21 -19.16
N PHE A 47 -7.55 0.11 -18.93
CA PHE A 47 -6.41 1.02 -18.96
C PHE A 47 -5.35 0.65 -17.91
N ILE A 48 -5.76 0.45 -16.66
CA ILE A 48 -4.86 0.09 -15.56
C ILE A 48 -4.14 -1.23 -15.84
N ARG A 49 -4.88 -2.25 -16.33
CA ARG A 49 -4.30 -3.54 -16.71
C ARG A 49 -3.22 -3.39 -17.77
N SER A 50 -3.53 -2.67 -18.85
CA SER A 50 -2.59 -2.47 -19.95
C SER A 50 -1.37 -1.65 -19.55
N LYS A 51 -1.53 -0.66 -18.66
CA LYS A 51 -0.47 0.25 -18.25
C LYS A 51 0.49 -0.38 -17.24
N PHE A 52 -0.04 -1.16 -16.29
CA PHE A 52 0.73 -1.71 -15.16
C PHE A 52 0.96 -3.23 -15.25
N GLY A 53 0.48 -3.88 -16.32
CA GLY A 53 0.63 -5.33 -16.49
C GLY A 53 -0.19 -6.16 -15.49
N LEU A 54 -1.25 -5.57 -14.93
CA LEU A 54 -2.06 -6.18 -13.87
C LEU A 54 -3.15 -7.11 -14.40
N ASN A 55 -3.50 -8.11 -13.62
CA ASN A 55 -4.72 -8.88 -13.85
C ASN A 55 -5.98 -8.08 -13.48
N ILE A 56 -7.17 -8.62 -13.77
CA ILE A 56 -8.44 -7.91 -13.56
C ILE A 56 -8.67 -7.60 -12.07
N LEU A 57 -8.38 -8.55 -11.18
CA LEU A 57 -8.58 -8.36 -9.73
C LEU A 57 -7.61 -7.33 -9.18
N GLU A 58 -6.34 -7.41 -9.54
CA GLU A 58 -5.31 -6.43 -9.16
C GLU A 58 -5.63 -5.02 -9.64
N ALA A 59 -6.15 -4.87 -10.86
CA ALA A 59 -6.56 -3.57 -11.38
C ALA A 59 -7.77 -2.99 -10.62
N VAL A 60 -8.72 -3.84 -10.21
CA VAL A 60 -9.85 -3.44 -9.35
C VAL A 60 -9.35 -3.04 -7.96
N GLU A 61 -8.42 -3.79 -7.39
CA GLU A 61 -7.79 -3.45 -6.11
C GLU A 61 -7.03 -2.13 -6.18
N ALA A 62 -6.21 -1.93 -7.21
CA ALA A 62 -5.48 -0.68 -7.44
C ALA A 62 -6.45 0.50 -7.58
N SER A 63 -7.56 0.30 -8.29
CA SER A 63 -8.62 1.30 -8.46
C SER A 63 -9.27 1.68 -7.12
N ARG A 64 -9.58 0.69 -6.27
CA ARG A 64 -10.14 0.91 -4.92
C ARG A 64 -9.14 1.58 -3.99
N LEU A 65 -7.88 1.14 -4.03
CA LEU A 65 -6.81 1.70 -3.21
C LEU A 65 -6.53 3.16 -3.60
N ALA A 66 -6.52 3.49 -4.90
CA ALA A 66 -6.40 4.86 -5.38
C ALA A 66 -7.51 5.77 -4.85
N HIS A 67 -8.75 5.28 -4.86
CA HIS A 67 -9.88 6.02 -4.29
C HIS A 67 -9.67 6.25 -2.79
N LYS A 68 -9.26 5.21 -2.04
CA LYS A 68 -8.91 5.36 -0.63
C LYS A 68 -7.79 6.40 -0.43
N LEU A 69 -6.71 6.36 -1.21
CA LEU A 69 -5.61 7.32 -1.08
C LEU A 69 -6.06 8.77 -1.34
N ARG A 70 -6.94 8.98 -2.32
CA ARG A 70 -7.46 10.32 -2.67
C ARG A 70 -8.36 10.91 -1.58
N PHE A 71 -9.17 10.08 -0.91
CA PHE A 71 -10.17 10.55 0.06
C PHE A 71 -9.83 10.28 1.53
N ALA A 72 -8.88 9.39 1.84
CA ALA A 72 -8.46 9.10 3.21
C ALA A 72 -7.58 10.20 3.83
N GLY A 73 -7.02 11.11 3.02
CA GLY A 73 -6.30 12.30 3.50
C GLY A 73 -7.21 13.47 3.91
N GLY A 74 -8.53 13.30 3.88
CA GLY A 74 -9.53 14.34 4.19
C GLY A 74 -10.02 14.38 5.64
N ARG A 75 -9.20 14.01 6.63
CA ARG A 75 -9.51 14.17 8.06
C ARG A 75 -8.32 14.71 8.84
#